data_AF-A0A1W6CTW0-F1
#
_entry.id   AF-A0A1W6CTW0-F1
#
_cell.length_a   1.000
_cell.length_b   1.000
_cell.length_c   1.000
_cell.angle_alpha   90.00
_cell.angle_beta   90.00
_cell.angle_gamma   90.00
#
_symmetry.space_group_name_H-M   'P 1'
#
loop_
_entity.id
_entity.type
_entity.pdbx_description
1 polymer ?
#
loop_
_entity_poly.entity_id
_entity_poly.type
_entity_poly.pdbx_seq_one_letter_code
_entity_poly.pdbx_strand_id
1 'polypeptide(L)'
;MFSTLRIENFTAFVDTSFTFVPGINVFVGGNGTGKTHILKMLYCMQYCTHKDSDTKTSISKKFVAVFRPYKGSLGRLVHRRAGKSIAQIKATSNNKHISLKFSNSAKPLQSTGGLGKFGQPVYIPVKELLSQAPQYRSIYNRYDLPHEEVYYDIIDLAYLPSLKGPAIEDRKKLLEFIRKIVDGRVTTKDEDFFLTNSSGDLEMTLVAEGTRKLALIWKLIQNGSLLSGSTLYWDEPEANLNPSMMQHVAGILTELARIGIQVFVATHSYAFLKEIEFHAMKSVPIRFFSLHRKPDEDGIFSHPSDSYEQISPNLIADEYIRIYDEGIRRSLGGL
;
A
#
# COMPACT_ATOMS: atom_id res chain seq x y z
N MET A 1 -4.14 -4.04 -14.93
CA MET A 1 -3.31 -4.40 -13.76
C MET A 1 -1.88 -4.09 -14.12
N PHE A 2 -1.07 -3.61 -13.17
CA PHE A 2 0.35 -3.39 -13.39
C PHE A 2 1.05 -4.72 -13.69
N SER A 3 1.89 -4.75 -14.72
CA SER A 3 2.72 -5.89 -15.07
C SER A 3 4.20 -5.63 -14.82
N THR A 4 4.68 -4.42 -15.08
CA THR A 4 6.08 -4.06 -14.84
C THR A 4 6.23 -2.64 -14.33
N LEU A 5 7.35 -2.41 -13.62
CA LEU A 5 7.82 -1.10 -13.19
C LEU A 5 9.34 -1.06 -13.32
N ARG A 6 9.88 0.00 -13.91
CA ARG A 6 11.31 0.34 -13.88
C ARG A 6 11.49 1.72 -13.28
N ILE A 7 12.44 1.83 -12.37
CA ILE A 7 12.75 3.04 -11.61
C ILE A 7 14.21 3.37 -11.84
N GLU A 8 14.49 4.55 -12.37
CA GLU A 8 15.84 5.07 -12.57
C GLU A 8 15.97 6.39 -11.81
N ASN A 9 17.00 6.51 -10.95
CA ASN A 9 17.37 7.71 -10.18
C ASN A 9 16.19 8.37 -9.43
N PHE A 10 15.35 7.60 -8.74
CA PHE A 10 14.22 8.12 -7.97
C PHE A 10 14.36 7.73 -6.49
N THR A 11 14.44 8.72 -5.61
CA THR A 11 14.56 8.58 -4.16
C THR A 11 15.74 7.67 -3.77
N ALA A 12 15.48 6.47 -3.25
CA ALA A 12 16.51 5.50 -2.88
C ALA A 12 16.97 4.62 -4.07
N PHE A 13 16.29 4.65 -5.21
CA PHE A 13 16.54 3.77 -6.35
C PHE A 13 17.47 4.42 -7.38
N VAL A 14 18.49 3.67 -7.82
CA VAL A 14 19.41 4.06 -8.90
C VAL A 14 18.95 3.48 -10.24
N ASP A 15 18.81 2.15 -10.32
CA ASP A 15 18.13 1.44 -11.42
C ASP A 15 17.56 0.12 -10.86
N THR A 16 16.24 -0.01 -10.85
CA THR A 16 15.57 -1.21 -10.33
C THR A 16 14.35 -1.52 -11.17
N SER A 17 14.12 -2.80 -11.43
CA SER A 17 12.95 -3.26 -12.17
C SER A 17 12.16 -4.32 -11.41
N PHE A 18 10.86 -4.35 -11.67
CA PHE A 18 9.90 -5.23 -11.04
C PHE A 18 8.98 -5.82 -12.10
N THR A 19 8.67 -7.11 -11.97
CA THR A 19 7.65 -7.80 -12.76
C THR A 19 6.60 -8.35 -11.83
N PHE A 20 5.41 -7.78 -11.88
CA PHE A 20 4.31 -8.04 -10.96
C PHE A 20 3.42 -9.20 -11.40
N VAL A 21 2.68 -9.74 -10.45
CA VAL A 21 1.62 -10.73 -10.66
C VAL A 21 0.24 -10.06 -10.49
N PRO A 22 -0.83 -10.61 -11.09
CA PRO A 22 -2.18 -10.04 -10.96
C PRO A 22 -2.77 -10.18 -9.56
N GLY A 23 -2.25 -11.09 -8.73
CA GLY A 23 -2.66 -11.30 -7.34
C GLY A 23 -1.90 -10.39 -6.37
N ILE A 24 -1.10 -10.98 -5.49
CA ILE A 24 -0.45 -10.28 -4.37
C ILE A 24 1.03 -10.03 -4.68
N ASN A 25 1.46 -8.77 -4.52
CA ASN A 25 2.83 -8.32 -4.71
C ASN A 25 3.33 -7.72 -3.40
N VAL A 26 4.33 -8.32 -2.78
CA VAL A 26 4.78 -7.93 -1.43
C VAL A 26 6.20 -7.39 -1.48
N PHE A 27 6.39 -6.13 -1.11
CA PHE A 27 7.70 -5.51 -0.93
C PHE A 27 8.16 -5.71 0.51
N VAL A 28 9.34 -6.32 0.66
CA VAL A 28 9.92 -6.72 1.94
C VAL A 28 11.29 -6.07 2.09
N GLY A 29 11.64 -5.63 3.28
CA GLY A 29 12.98 -5.11 3.56
C GLY A 29 12.99 -4.19 4.76
N GLY A 30 14.19 -3.78 5.19
CA GLY A 30 14.37 -2.87 6.32
C GLY A 30 13.80 -1.46 6.10
N ASN A 31 13.92 -0.62 7.12
CA ASN A 31 13.51 0.78 7.02
C ASN A 31 14.35 1.55 6.00
N GLY A 32 13.71 2.43 5.23
CA GLY A 32 14.38 3.24 4.22
C GLY A 32 14.81 2.51 2.94
N THR A 33 14.34 1.28 2.69
CA THR A 33 14.57 0.56 1.42
C THR A 33 13.58 0.93 0.30
N GLY A 34 12.70 1.92 0.53
CA GLY A 34 11.83 2.46 -0.51
C GLY A 34 10.48 1.74 -0.71
N LYS A 35 10.09 0.79 0.16
CA LYS A 35 8.80 0.07 0.08
C LYS A 35 7.60 1.03 -0.08
N THR A 36 7.42 1.94 0.89
CA THR A 36 6.38 2.99 0.86
C THR A 36 6.46 3.86 -0.39
N HIS A 37 7.67 4.16 -0.88
CA HIS A 37 7.86 4.98 -2.07
C HIS A 37 7.38 4.28 -3.34
N ILE A 38 7.58 2.95 -3.45
CA ILE A 38 7.05 2.16 -4.56
C ILE A 38 5.52 2.19 -4.55
N LEU A 39 4.90 1.96 -3.39
CA LEU A 39 3.44 2.01 -3.25
C LEU A 39 2.88 3.38 -3.66
N LYS A 40 3.45 4.47 -3.11
CA LYS A 40 3.04 5.85 -3.43
C LYS A 40 3.20 6.17 -4.91
N MET A 41 4.31 5.75 -5.52
CA MET A 41 4.58 6.00 -6.92
C MET A 41 3.57 5.30 -7.83
N LEU A 42 3.33 4.00 -7.62
CA LEU A 42 2.33 3.24 -8.37
C LEU A 42 0.93 3.85 -8.19
N TYR A 43 0.59 4.22 -6.95
CA TYR A 43 -0.67 4.91 -6.62
C TYR A 43 -0.84 6.22 -7.39
N CYS A 44 0.15 7.12 -7.37
CA CYS A 44 0.10 8.38 -8.10
C CYS A 44 -0.09 8.16 -9.61
N MET A 45 0.61 7.18 -10.18
CA MET A 45 0.52 6.85 -11.61
C MET A 45 -0.86 6.33 -12.00
N GLN A 46 -1.45 5.46 -11.17
CA GLN A 46 -2.79 4.93 -11.38
C GLN A 46 -3.87 6.01 -11.19
N TYR A 47 -3.80 6.78 -10.10
CA TYR A 47 -4.80 7.79 -9.73
C TYR A 47 -5.04 8.81 -10.84
N CYS A 48 -3.97 9.34 -11.42
CA CYS A 48 -4.07 10.34 -12.49
C CYS A 48 -4.62 9.77 -13.80
N THR A 49 -4.41 8.47 -14.05
CA THR A 49 -5.00 7.79 -15.22
C THR A 49 -6.48 7.45 -14.99
N HIS A 50 -6.91 7.30 -13.73
CA HIS A 50 -8.29 7.02 -13.36
C HIS A 50 -9.20 8.26 -13.42
N LYS A 51 -8.73 9.42 -12.94
CA LYS A 51 -9.57 10.63 -12.81
C LYS A 51 -9.55 11.60 -14.00
N ASP A 52 -8.46 11.73 -14.77
CA ASP A 52 -8.28 12.86 -15.71
C ASP A 52 -7.94 12.46 -17.15
N SER A 53 -8.42 13.24 -18.11
CA SER A 53 -7.97 13.24 -19.51
C SER A 53 -6.69 14.08 -19.74
N ASP A 54 -6.41 15.08 -18.89
CA ASP A 54 -5.19 15.89 -18.92
C ASP A 54 -4.10 15.35 -17.96
N THR A 55 -3.57 14.20 -18.34
CA THR A 55 -2.67 13.34 -17.55
C THR A 55 -1.37 13.98 -17.05
N LYS A 56 -0.92 15.13 -17.60
CA LYS A 56 0.43 15.68 -17.31
C LYS A 56 0.46 16.62 -16.11
N THR A 57 -0.44 17.59 -16.06
CA THR A 57 -0.49 18.57 -14.95
C THR A 57 -1.00 17.91 -13.68
N SER A 58 -1.89 16.91 -13.81
CA SER A 58 -2.44 16.15 -12.69
C SER A 58 -1.39 15.27 -12.01
N ILE A 59 -0.53 14.57 -12.76
CA ILE A 59 0.45 13.65 -12.17
C ILE A 59 1.55 14.36 -11.38
N SER A 60 2.04 15.49 -11.89
CA SER A 60 3.02 16.32 -11.17
C SER A 60 2.48 16.78 -9.81
N LYS A 61 1.26 17.33 -9.80
CA LYS A 61 0.57 17.77 -8.58
C LYS A 61 0.35 16.61 -7.62
N LYS A 62 -0.08 15.44 -8.12
CA LYS A 62 -0.31 14.25 -7.29
C LYS A 62 0.96 13.75 -6.62
N PHE A 63 2.09 13.69 -7.34
CA PHE A 63 3.38 13.34 -6.74
C PHE A 63 3.80 14.35 -5.66
N VAL A 64 3.63 15.66 -5.89
CA VAL A 64 3.93 16.68 -4.88
C VAL A 64 3.04 16.53 -3.64
N ALA A 65 1.74 16.30 -3.82
CA ALA A 65 0.78 16.21 -2.72
C ALA A 65 0.96 14.91 -1.89
N VAL A 66 1.35 13.81 -2.54
CA VAL A 66 1.59 12.51 -1.88
C VAL A 66 2.98 12.43 -1.25
N PHE A 67 4.04 12.85 -1.93
CA PHE A 67 5.41 12.76 -1.39
C PHE A 67 5.82 13.96 -0.53
N ARG A 68 5.11 15.09 -0.62
CA ARG A 68 5.39 16.34 0.11
C ARG A 68 6.87 16.75 0.10
N PRO A 69 7.56 16.80 -1.07
CA PRO A 69 8.93 17.29 -1.10
C PRO A 69 8.98 18.77 -0.65
N TYR A 70 10.05 19.17 0.05
CA TYR A 70 10.19 20.55 0.56
C TYR A 70 9.93 21.58 -0.54
N LYS A 71 9.12 22.61 -0.23
CA LYS A 71 8.65 23.65 -1.16
C LYS A 71 7.97 23.10 -2.44
N GLY A 72 7.39 21.91 -2.39
CA GLY A 72 6.74 21.27 -3.53
C GLY A 72 7.69 20.91 -4.68
N SER A 73 8.99 20.86 -4.44
CA SER A 73 9.99 20.66 -5.51
C SER A 73 10.14 19.18 -5.86
N LEU A 74 9.55 18.74 -6.97
CA LEU A 74 9.71 17.36 -7.49
C LEU A 74 11.16 16.94 -7.68
N GLY A 75 12.06 17.89 -7.99
CA GLY A 75 13.49 17.62 -8.14
C GLY A 75 14.13 17.00 -6.88
N ARG A 76 13.53 17.18 -5.70
CA ARG A 76 13.96 16.53 -4.45
C ARG A 76 13.64 15.04 -4.36
N LEU A 77 12.79 14.53 -5.25
CA LEU A 77 12.50 13.11 -5.38
C LEU A 77 13.48 12.42 -6.32
N VAL A 78 14.34 13.16 -7.02
CA VAL A 78 15.45 12.57 -7.79
C VAL A 78 16.50 12.04 -6.82
N HIS A 79 17.02 10.85 -7.11
CA HIS A 79 18.08 10.24 -6.34
C HIS A 79 19.26 11.21 -6.18
N ARG A 80 19.74 11.36 -4.93
CA ARG A 80 20.73 12.37 -4.57
C ARG A 80 22.11 11.94 -5.05
N ARG A 81 22.63 12.66 -6.03
CA ARG A 81 24.01 12.52 -6.51
C ARG A 81 24.57 13.87 -6.92
N ALA A 82 25.89 13.99 -7.02
CA ALA A 82 26.54 15.20 -7.50
C ALA A 82 26.12 15.52 -8.96
N GLY A 83 25.92 16.80 -9.25
CA GLY A 83 25.60 17.28 -10.59
C GLY A 83 24.13 17.12 -11.00
N LYS A 84 23.87 17.25 -12.31
CA LYS A 84 22.51 17.12 -12.87
C LYS A 84 22.11 15.64 -12.92
N SER A 85 20.93 15.35 -12.41
CA SER A 85 20.35 14.01 -12.41
C SER A 85 18.92 14.04 -12.93
N ILE A 86 18.51 12.94 -13.56
CA ILE A 86 17.18 12.79 -14.13
C ILE A 86 16.60 11.48 -13.60
N ALA A 87 15.46 11.59 -12.92
CA ALA A 87 14.63 10.46 -12.58
C ALA A 87 13.81 10.03 -13.80
N GLN A 88 13.72 8.72 -14.02
CA GLN A 88 12.83 8.14 -15.01
C GLN A 88 12.07 6.97 -14.40
N ILE A 89 10.74 6.98 -14.55
CA ILE A 89 9.84 5.95 -14.02
C ILE A 89 9.04 5.42 -15.20
N LYS A 90 9.06 4.12 -15.44
CA LYS A 90 8.28 3.46 -16.49
C LYS A 90 7.41 2.39 -15.87
N ALA A 91 6.10 2.41 -16.14
CA ALA A 91 5.22 1.33 -15.71
C ALA A 91 4.36 0.84 -16.87
N THR A 92 4.03 -0.45 -16.85
CA THR A 92 3.20 -1.12 -17.86
C THR A 92 1.97 -1.72 -17.21
N SER A 93 0.82 -1.59 -17.89
CA SER A 93 -0.44 -2.26 -17.55
C SER A 93 -1.19 -2.62 -18.83
N ASN A 94 -1.63 -3.88 -18.95
CA ASN A 94 -2.42 -4.37 -20.08
C ASN A 94 -1.88 -3.93 -21.46
N ASN A 95 -0.57 -4.13 -21.70
CA ASN A 95 0.17 -3.73 -22.92
C ASN A 95 0.26 -2.22 -23.20
N LYS A 96 -0.23 -1.37 -22.29
CA LYS A 96 -0.02 0.08 -22.33
C LYS A 96 1.05 0.47 -21.32
N HIS A 97 1.81 1.50 -21.65
CA HIS A 97 2.91 1.96 -20.81
C HIS A 97 2.80 3.46 -20.57
N ILE A 98 3.28 3.90 -19.42
CA ILE A 98 3.49 5.31 -19.08
C ILE A 98 4.96 5.49 -18.68
N SER A 99 5.57 6.57 -19.13
CA SER A 99 6.92 6.97 -18.73
C SER A 99 6.89 8.39 -18.18
N LEU A 100 7.40 8.56 -16.96
CA LEU A 100 7.58 9.87 -16.32
C LEU A 100 9.07 10.20 -16.28
N LYS A 101 9.42 11.46 -16.53
CA LYS A 101 10.79 11.95 -16.51
C LYS A 101 10.87 13.35 -15.93
N PHE A 102 11.74 13.55 -14.94
CA PHE A 102 11.97 14.86 -14.35
C PHE A 102 13.39 14.95 -13.77
N SER A 103 13.94 16.16 -13.73
CA SER A 103 15.30 16.40 -13.26
C SER A 103 15.33 16.94 -11.83
N ASN A 104 16.51 16.92 -11.21
CA ASN A 104 16.75 17.63 -9.95
C ASN A 104 16.73 19.17 -10.10
N SER A 105 16.69 19.69 -11.33
CA SER A 105 16.40 21.11 -11.62
C SER A 105 14.90 21.40 -11.68
N ALA A 106 14.48 22.67 -11.54
CA ALA A 106 13.08 23.10 -11.48
C ALA A 106 12.25 22.93 -12.78
N LYS A 107 12.66 22.03 -13.67
CA LYS A 107 11.92 21.71 -14.89
C LYS A 107 10.64 20.92 -14.55
N PRO A 108 9.54 21.15 -15.29
CA PRO A 108 8.30 20.41 -15.10
C PRO A 108 8.50 18.92 -15.43
N LEU A 109 7.68 18.08 -14.81
CA LEU A 109 7.63 16.66 -15.11
C LEU A 109 7.11 16.42 -16.53
N GLN A 110 7.82 15.59 -17.28
CA GLN A 110 7.42 15.11 -18.59
C GLN A 110 6.78 13.74 -18.45
N SER A 111 5.63 13.53 -19.09
CA SER A 111 4.93 12.24 -19.13
C SER A 111 4.63 11.86 -20.59
N THR A 112 4.87 10.60 -20.94
CA THR A 112 4.53 10.00 -22.24
C THR A 112 3.78 8.68 -22.05
N GLY A 113 2.87 8.37 -22.96
CA GLY A 113 2.00 7.19 -22.86
C GLY A 113 0.87 7.36 -21.83
N GLY A 114 0.36 6.24 -21.32
CA GLY A 114 -0.71 6.17 -20.33
C GLY A 114 -1.08 4.72 -20.02
N LEU A 115 -1.63 4.45 -18.83
CA LEU A 115 -1.91 3.06 -18.40
C LEU A 115 -3.24 2.49 -18.93
N GLY A 116 -3.99 3.25 -19.74
CA GLY A 116 -5.31 2.87 -20.23
C GLY A 116 -6.41 2.92 -19.16
N LYS A 117 -7.54 2.24 -19.42
CA LYS A 117 -8.59 2.07 -18.39
C LYS A 117 -8.00 1.27 -17.23
N PHE A 118 -7.92 1.92 -16.08
CA PHE A 118 -7.39 1.37 -14.84
C PHE A 118 -8.50 1.49 -13.79
N GLY A 119 -8.73 0.46 -12.97
CA GLY A 119 -9.73 0.54 -11.91
C GLY A 119 -9.34 1.50 -10.78
N GLN A 120 -10.22 1.64 -9.79
CA GLN A 120 -10.02 2.53 -8.64
C GLN A 120 -8.74 2.14 -7.87
N PRO A 121 -7.78 3.07 -7.69
CA PRO A 121 -6.69 2.85 -6.74
C PRO A 121 -7.18 3.14 -5.32
N VAL A 122 -6.80 2.28 -4.38
CA VAL A 122 -7.05 2.44 -2.95
C VAL A 122 -5.72 2.33 -2.23
N TYR A 123 -5.31 3.40 -1.54
CA TYR A 123 -4.08 3.42 -0.75
C TYR A 123 -4.42 3.50 0.74
N ILE A 124 -3.99 2.51 1.51
CA ILE A 124 -4.14 2.46 2.96
C ILE A 124 -2.79 2.70 3.59
N PRO A 125 -2.60 3.83 4.30
CA PRO A 125 -1.35 4.16 4.97
C PRO A 125 -1.18 3.35 6.26
N VAL A 126 0.03 3.43 6.84
CA VAL A 126 0.35 2.81 8.13
C VAL A 126 -0.56 3.30 9.26
N LYS A 127 -0.87 4.60 9.27
CA LYS A 127 -1.72 5.26 10.27
C LYS A 127 -3.20 4.93 10.03
N GLU A 128 -3.89 4.56 11.10
CA GLU A 128 -5.36 4.49 11.13
C GLU A 128 -5.97 5.89 10.98
N LEU A 129 -7.05 6.03 10.21
CA LEU A 129 -7.62 7.34 9.83
C LEU A 129 -9.13 7.48 10.07
N LEU A 130 -9.90 6.40 10.24
CA LEU A 130 -11.35 6.50 10.46
C LEU A 130 -11.68 7.25 11.75
N SER A 131 -10.90 7.06 12.81
CA SER A 131 -11.07 7.79 14.06
C SER A 131 -10.76 9.30 13.95
N GLN A 132 -10.08 9.72 12.89
CA GLN A 132 -9.70 11.10 12.61
C GLN A 132 -10.41 11.68 11.38
N ALA A 133 -11.34 10.92 10.79
CA ALA A 133 -12.01 11.28 9.55
C ALA A 133 -12.96 12.49 9.68
N PRO A 134 -13.72 12.68 10.80
CA PRO A 134 -14.61 13.81 10.93
C PRO A 134 -13.89 15.13 10.70
N GLN A 135 -14.46 15.98 9.84
CA GLN A 135 -13.93 17.30 9.47
C GLN A 135 -12.58 17.31 8.72
N TYR A 136 -11.88 16.17 8.60
CA TYR A 136 -10.58 16.09 7.95
C TYR A 136 -10.61 16.63 6.52
N ARG A 137 -11.62 16.24 5.73
CA ARG A 137 -11.79 16.68 4.34
C ARG A 137 -11.87 18.21 4.23
N SER A 138 -12.69 18.82 5.09
CA SER A 138 -12.90 20.28 5.11
C SER A 138 -11.63 21.02 5.52
N ILE A 139 -10.90 20.52 6.52
CA ILE A 139 -9.66 21.14 6.99
C ILE A 139 -8.57 20.99 5.92
N TYR A 140 -8.40 19.79 5.34
CA TYR A 140 -7.42 19.55 4.29
C TYR A 140 -7.64 20.41 3.04
N ASN A 141 -8.90 20.62 2.64
CA ASN A 141 -9.21 21.46 1.48
C ASN A 141 -9.07 22.96 1.75
N ARG A 142 -9.28 23.40 3.00
CA ARG A 142 -9.23 24.82 3.37
C ARG A 142 -7.84 25.29 3.79
N TYR A 143 -7.06 24.40 4.39
CA TYR A 143 -5.74 24.71 4.93
C TYR A 143 -4.68 23.83 4.24
N ASP A 144 -3.49 24.37 3.99
CA ASP A 144 -2.35 23.57 3.51
C ASP A 144 -1.81 22.71 4.67
N LEU A 145 -2.57 21.67 5.03
CA LEU A 145 -2.16 20.72 6.05
C LEU A 145 -0.88 20.02 5.59
N PRO A 146 0.15 19.89 6.46
CA PRO A 146 1.41 19.24 6.13
C PRO A 146 1.27 17.69 6.14
N HIS A 147 0.16 17.18 5.62
CA HIS A 147 -0.17 15.76 5.56
C HIS A 147 -0.13 15.26 4.11
N GLU A 148 0.21 14.01 3.94
CA GLU A 148 0.22 13.37 2.63
C GLU A 148 -1.20 13.23 2.08
N GLU A 149 -1.39 13.47 0.78
CA GLU A 149 -2.71 13.43 0.16
C GLU A 149 -3.38 12.05 0.20
N VAL A 150 -2.60 10.97 0.34
CA VAL A 150 -3.14 9.62 0.51
C VAL A 150 -4.07 9.50 1.72
N TYR A 151 -3.87 10.32 2.76
CA TYR A 151 -4.75 10.36 3.94
C TYR A 151 -6.11 10.98 3.60
N TYR A 152 -6.09 12.07 2.83
CA TYR A 152 -7.33 12.67 2.33
C TYR A 152 -8.07 11.71 1.41
N ASP A 153 -7.36 11.09 0.46
CA ASP A 153 -7.96 10.21 -0.54
C ASP A 153 -8.69 9.03 0.09
N ILE A 154 -8.10 8.36 1.08
CA ILE A 154 -8.70 7.18 1.70
C ILE A 154 -9.91 7.55 2.57
N ILE A 155 -9.86 8.70 3.25
CA ILE A 155 -11.00 9.24 4.00
C ILE A 155 -12.14 9.60 3.03
N ASP A 156 -11.83 10.24 1.91
CA ASP A 156 -12.82 10.59 0.88
C ASP A 156 -13.52 9.34 0.32
N LEU A 157 -12.74 8.28 0.05
CA LEU A 157 -13.29 6.98 -0.34
C LEU A 157 -14.14 6.35 0.77
N ALA A 158 -13.73 6.43 2.04
CA ALA A 158 -14.49 5.87 3.16
C ALA A 158 -15.86 6.53 3.34
N TYR A 159 -16.00 7.83 3.02
CA TYR A 159 -17.28 8.54 3.10
C TYR A 159 -18.24 8.25 1.95
N LEU A 160 -17.83 7.52 0.91
CA LEU A 160 -18.74 7.16 -0.18
C LEU A 160 -19.92 6.31 0.33
N PRO A 161 -21.13 6.53 -0.21
CA PRO A 161 -22.31 5.78 0.18
C PRO A 161 -22.19 4.31 -0.24
N SER A 162 -22.85 3.42 0.50
CA SER A 162 -22.93 2.00 0.15
C SER A 162 -23.48 1.79 -1.26
N LEU A 163 -22.99 0.77 -1.97
CA LEU A 163 -23.56 0.38 -3.26
C LEU A 163 -25.04 0.01 -3.11
N LYS A 164 -25.83 0.38 -4.11
CA LYS A 164 -27.22 -0.06 -4.23
C LYS A 164 -27.27 -1.48 -4.82
N GLY A 165 -28.24 -2.28 -4.37
CA GLY A 165 -28.48 -3.63 -4.86
C GLY A 165 -27.70 -4.72 -4.13
N PRO A 166 -28.06 -6.01 -4.35
CA PRO A 166 -27.44 -7.11 -3.66
C PRO A 166 -25.97 -7.25 -4.05
N ALA A 167 -25.12 -7.51 -3.05
CA ALA A 167 -23.75 -7.91 -3.30
C ALA A 167 -23.70 -9.27 -4.00
N ILE A 168 -22.73 -9.41 -4.91
CA ILE A 168 -22.35 -10.70 -5.51
C ILE A 168 -21.87 -11.62 -4.37
N GLU A 169 -22.08 -12.93 -4.52
CA GLU A 169 -21.89 -13.93 -3.47
C GLU A 169 -20.51 -13.84 -2.78
N ASP A 170 -19.42 -13.75 -3.55
CA ASP A 170 -18.06 -13.67 -2.98
C ASP A 170 -17.85 -12.38 -2.17
N ARG A 171 -18.44 -11.26 -2.61
CA ARG A 171 -18.40 -10.00 -1.85
C ARG A 171 -19.16 -10.11 -0.54
N LYS A 172 -20.33 -10.77 -0.53
CA LYS A 172 -21.09 -11.01 0.70
C LYS A 172 -20.30 -11.84 1.70
N LYS A 173 -19.67 -12.92 1.23
CA LYS A 173 -18.85 -13.79 2.07
C LYS A 173 -17.70 -13.02 2.71
N LEU A 174 -16.99 -12.20 1.93
CA LEU A 174 -15.89 -11.38 2.45
C LEU A 174 -16.37 -10.33 3.46
N LEU A 175 -17.47 -9.63 3.18
CA LEU A 175 -18.07 -8.67 4.12
C LEU A 175 -18.49 -9.35 5.43
N GLU A 176 -19.10 -10.53 5.37
CA GLU A 176 -19.48 -11.29 6.56
C GLU A 176 -18.27 -11.87 7.31
N PHE A 177 -17.22 -12.27 6.61
CA PHE A 177 -15.96 -12.69 7.23
C PHE A 177 -15.36 -11.55 8.06
N ILE A 178 -15.22 -10.36 7.47
CA ILE A 178 -14.71 -9.19 8.18
C ILE A 178 -15.64 -8.78 9.32
N ARG A 179 -16.97 -8.78 9.09
CA ARG A 179 -17.99 -8.46 10.11
C ARG A 179 -17.84 -9.31 11.36
N LYS A 180 -17.54 -10.61 11.21
CA LYS A 180 -17.32 -11.52 12.34
C LYS A 180 -16.03 -11.20 13.10
N ILE A 181 -14.98 -10.79 12.40
CA ILE A 181 -13.69 -10.44 13.03
C ILE A 181 -13.79 -9.14 13.82
N VAL A 182 -14.44 -8.12 13.24
CA VAL A 182 -14.62 -6.82 13.91
C VAL A 182 -15.82 -6.79 14.85
N ASP A 183 -16.56 -7.90 14.95
CA ASP A 183 -17.81 -8.03 15.71
C ASP A 183 -18.80 -6.89 15.48
N GLY A 184 -19.08 -6.55 14.22
CA GLY A 184 -19.96 -5.44 13.91
C GLY A 184 -19.91 -4.98 12.45
N ARG A 185 -20.76 -4.00 12.13
CA ARG A 185 -20.80 -3.32 10.83
C ARG A 185 -20.38 -1.87 10.99
N VAL A 186 -19.77 -1.31 9.96
CA VAL A 186 -19.40 0.10 9.97
C VAL A 186 -20.58 0.94 9.49
N THR A 187 -21.09 1.79 10.36
CA THR A 187 -22.12 2.77 10.03
C THR A 187 -21.54 4.17 10.10
N THR A 188 -22.26 5.12 9.53
CA THR A 188 -21.90 6.54 9.57
C THR A 188 -23.13 7.30 10.04
N LYS A 189 -22.98 8.12 11.08
CA LYS A 189 -24.02 9.02 11.59
C LYS A 189 -23.44 10.42 11.56
N ASP A 190 -24.12 11.34 10.90
CA ASP A 190 -23.59 12.66 10.55
C ASP A 190 -22.25 12.54 9.79
N GLU A 191 -21.11 12.86 10.42
CA GLU A 191 -19.76 12.69 9.86
C GLU A 191 -18.92 11.65 10.63
N ASP A 192 -19.47 11.07 11.70
CA ASP A 192 -18.75 10.13 12.56
C ASP A 192 -18.97 8.68 12.12
N PHE A 193 -17.90 7.90 12.16
CA PHE A 193 -17.95 6.46 11.92
C PHE A 193 -18.22 5.72 13.23
N PHE A 194 -19.05 4.70 13.15
CA PHE A 194 -19.41 3.83 14.28
C PHE A 194 -19.22 2.36 13.90
N LEU A 195 -18.87 1.56 14.89
CA LEU A 195 -18.97 0.10 14.85
C LEU A 195 -20.28 -0.30 15.53
N THR A 196 -21.24 -0.77 14.73
CA THR A 196 -22.58 -1.16 15.19
C THR A 196 -22.67 -2.67 15.35
N ASN A 197 -23.06 -3.14 16.53
CA ASN A 197 -23.31 -4.55 16.81
C ASN A 197 -24.57 -4.74 17.69
N SER A 198 -24.78 -5.94 18.24
CA SER A 198 -25.95 -6.23 19.07
C SER A 198 -25.99 -5.45 20.39
N SER A 199 -24.85 -4.92 20.85
CA SER A 199 -24.73 -4.14 22.08
C SER A 199 -24.95 -2.64 21.87
N GLY A 200 -25.09 -2.19 20.61
CA GLY A 200 -25.30 -0.80 20.25
C GLY A 200 -24.25 -0.27 19.29
N ASP A 201 -24.13 1.05 19.23
CA ASP A 201 -23.13 1.75 18.43
C ASP A 201 -21.95 2.16 19.30
N LEU A 202 -20.75 1.85 18.83
CA LEU A 202 -19.49 2.28 19.44
C LEU A 202 -18.79 3.25 18.50
N GLU A 203 -18.47 4.45 19.00
CA GLU A 203 -17.70 5.45 18.24
C GLU A 203 -16.37 4.86 17.79
N MET A 204 -15.96 5.13 16.54
CA MET A 204 -14.70 4.62 16.02
C MET A 204 -13.48 5.10 16.83
N THR A 205 -13.59 6.20 17.58
CA THR A 205 -12.56 6.66 18.50
C THR A 205 -12.33 5.73 19.70
N LEU A 206 -13.36 4.98 20.11
CA LEU A 206 -13.32 4.03 21.23
C LEU A 206 -12.97 2.59 20.79
N VAL A 207 -12.90 2.33 19.48
CA VAL A 207 -12.55 1.03 18.91
C VAL A 207 -11.02 0.84 18.87
N ALA A 208 -10.55 -0.36 19.19
CA ALA A 208 -9.13 -0.71 19.12
C ALA A 208 -8.56 -0.56 17.70
N GLU A 209 -7.33 -0.05 17.57
CA GLU A 209 -6.75 0.36 16.28
C GLU A 209 -6.77 -0.74 15.20
N GLY A 210 -6.43 -1.97 15.58
CA GLY A 210 -6.47 -3.09 14.64
C GLY A 210 -7.86 -3.37 14.09
N THR A 211 -8.89 -3.28 14.93
CA THR A 211 -10.30 -3.40 14.52
C THR A 211 -10.70 -2.26 13.58
N ARG A 212 -10.22 -1.03 13.79
CA ARG A 212 -10.49 0.12 12.91
C ARG A 212 -9.90 -0.07 11.50
N LYS A 213 -8.70 -0.64 11.39
CA LYS A 213 -8.10 -0.98 10.08
C LYS A 213 -8.98 -1.95 9.29
N LEU A 214 -9.52 -2.97 9.96
CA LEU A 214 -10.43 -3.93 9.32
C LEU A 214 -11.80 -3.31 9.01
N ALA A 215 -12.30 -2.44 9.88
CA ALA A 215 -13.50 -1.65 9.65
C ALA A 215 -13.38 -0.79 8.37
N LEU A 216 -12.22 -0.17 8.13
CA LEU A 216 -11.96 0.58 6.90
C LEU A 216 -12.09 -0.31 5.66
N ILE A 217 -11.47 -1.49 5.67
CA ILE A 217 -11.61 -2.45 4.55
C ILE A 217 -13.07 -2.82 4.33
N TRP A 218 -13.80 -3.15 5.40
CA TRP A 218 -15.22 -3.48 5.31
C TRP A 218 -16.01 -2.35 4.64
N LYS A 219 -15.76 -1.09 5.04
CA LYS A 219 -16.42 0.09 4.48
C LYS A 219 -16.12 0.27 2.99
N LEU A 220 -14.86 0.11 2.60
CA LEU A 220 -14.41 0.27 1.21
C LEU A 220 -14.95 -0.82 0.28
N ILE A 221 -15.12 -2.05 0.78
CA ILE A 221 -15.78 -3.13 0.03
C ILE A 221 -17.28 -2.82 -0.10
N GLN A 222 -17.90 -2.37 1.00
CA GLN A 222 -19.34 -2.10 1.06
C GLN A 222 -19.77 -0.95 0.13
N ASN A 223 -18.95 0.11 0.00
CA ASN A 223 -19.21 1.24 -0.88
C ASN A 223 -18.69 1.07 -2.31
N GLY A 224 -18.03 -0.06 -2.61
CA GLY A 224 -17.55 -0.38 -3.94
C GLY A 224 -16.23 0.26 -4.34
N SER A 225 -15.52 0.90 -3.42
CA SER A 225 -14.16 1.41 -3.66
C SER A 225 -13.16 0.27 -3.88
N LEU A 226 -13.38 -0.88 -3.23
CA LEU A 226 -12.63 -2.12 -3.43
C LEU A 226 -13.49 -3.17 -4.15
N LEU A 227 -13.47 -3.13 -5.48
CA LEU A 227 -14.13 -4.11 -6.37
C LEU A 227 -13.15 -4.71 -7.38
N SER A 228 -13.58 -5.78 -8.05
CA SER A 228 -12.82 -6.40 -9.15
C SER A 228 -12.29 -5.36 -10.15
N GLY A 229 -11.01 -5.49 -10.53
CA GLY A 229 -10.31 -4.54 -11.40
C GLY A 229 -9.67 -3.34 -10.68
N SER A 230 -9.95 -3.14 -9.39
CA SER A 230 -9.29 -2.14 -8.54
C SER A 230 -7.88 -2.58 -8.13
N THR A 231 -7.12 -1.66 -7.55
CA THR A 231 -5.82 -1.96 -6.92
C THR A 231 -5.83 -1.55 -5.48
N LEU A 232 -5.34 -2.41 -4.61
CA LEU A 232 -5.08 -2.11 -3.20
C LEU A 232 -3.58 -1.92 -2.98
N TYR A 233 -3.19 -0.77 -2.43
CA TYR A 233 -1.87 -0.50 -1.89
C TYR A 233 -1.99 -0.41 -0.38
N TRP A 234 -1.33 -1.29 0.37
CA TRP A 234 -1.40 -1.28 1.82
C TRP A 234 0.01 -1.23 2.42
N ASP A 235 0.29 -0.12 3.11
CA ASP A 235 1.57 0.10 3.78
C ASP A 235 1.48 -0.36 5.25
N GLU A 236 2.33 -1.32 5.62
CA GLU A 236 2.40 -1.97 6.93
C GLU A 236 1.02 -2.39 7.48
N PRO A 237 0.29 -3.27 6.77
CA PRO A 237 -1.01 -3.76 7.21
C PRO A 237 -0.97 -4.40 8.59
N GLU A 238 0.16 -4.99 8.98
CA GLU A 238 0.39 -5.64 10.27
C GLU A 238 0.70 -4.66 11.42
N ALA A 239 1.01 -3.39 11.13
CA ALA A 239 1.39 -2.44 12.17
C ALA A 239 0.27 -2.24 13.19
N ASN A 240 0.62 -2.19 14.48
CA ASN A 240 -0.32 -2.03 15.61
C ASN A 240 -1.42 -3.11 15.68
N LEU A 241 -1.22 -4.27 15.03
CA LEU A 241 -2.07 -5.44 15.20
C LEU A 241 -1.50 -6.36 16.28
N ASN A 242 -2.39 -7.06 16.99
CA ASN A 242 -1.96 -8.22 17.75
C ASN A 242 -1.55 -9.36 16.78
N PRO A 243 -0.69 -10.30 17.21
CA PRO A 243 -0.26 -11.40 16.34
C PRO A 243 -1.42 -12.24 15.77
N SER A 244 -2.46 -12.47 16.56
CA SER A 244 -3.60 -13.29 16.11
C SER A 244 -4.45 -12.64 15.02
N MET A 245 -4.41 -11.31 14.83
CA MET A 245 -5.08 -10.62 13.73
C MET A 245 -4.33 -10.70 12.40
N MET A 246 -3.02 -11.00 12.41
CA MET A 246 -2.20 -11.05 11.19
C MET A 246 -2.74 -12.09 10.19
N GLN A 247 -3.13 -13.28 10.66
CA GLN A 247 -3.75 -14.32 9.82
C GLN A 247 -5.04 -13.83 9.16
N HIS A 248 -5.86 -13.06 9.88
CA HIS A 248 -7.13 -12.56 9.36
C HIS A 248 -6.91 -11.53 8.25
N VAL A 249 -5.92 -10.64 8.42
CA VAL A 249 -5.52 -9.69 7.39
C VAL A 249 -4.97 -10.41 6.16
N ALA A 250 -4.10 -11.41 6.33
CA ALA A 250 -3.58 -12.22 5.25
C ALA A 250 -4.71 -12.94 4.47
N GLY A 251 -5.69 -13.50 5.18
CA GLY A 251 -6.89 -14.08 4.58
C GLY A 251 -7.71 -13.07 3.79
N ILE A 252 -7.93 -11.87 4.32
CA ILE A 252 -8.64 -10.78 3.61
C ILE A 252 -7.92 -10.39 2.32
N LEU A 253 -6.59 -10.19 2.37
CA LEU A 253 -5.79 -9.85 1.19
C LEU A 253 -5.89 -10.93 0.10
N THR A 254 -5.88 -12.19 0.51
CA THR A 254 -6.03 -13.34 -0.37
C THR A 254 -7.39 -13.37 -1.05
N GLU A 255 -8.46 -13.15 -0.29
CA GLU A 255 -9.82 -13.13 -0.86
C GLU A 255 -10.06 -11.91 -1.76
N LEU A 256 -9.50 -10.75 -1.42
CA LEU A 256 -9.49 -9.58 -2.31
C LEU A 256 -8.78 -9.88 -3.63
N ALA A 257 -7.61 -10.54 -3.57
CA ALA A 257 -6.89 -10.97 -4.75
C ALA A 257 -7.68 -11.97 -5.60
N ARG A 258 -8.38 -12.92 -4.95
CA ARG A 258 -9.22 -13.93 -5.61
C ARG A 258 -10.35 -13.31 -6.43
N ILE A 259 -10.96 -12.22 -5.94
CA ILE A 259 -12.04 -11.51 -6.66
C ILE A 259 -11.51 -10.53 -7.73
N GLY A 260 -10.21 -10.56 -8.03
CA GLY A 260 -9.61 -9.82 -9.13
C GLY A 260 -9.14 -8.41 -8.76
N ILE A 261 -8.85 -8.14 -7.48
CA ILE A 261 -8.14 -6.93 -7.05
C ILE A 261 -6.65 -7.21 -7.07
N GLN A 262 -5.86 -6.34 -7.71
CA GLN A 262 -4.41 -6.45 -7.62
C GLN A 262 -3.93 -5.86 -6.29
N VAL A 263 -3.16 -6.61 -5.53
CA VAL A 263 -2.74 -6.22 -4.17
C VAL A 263 -1.25 -5.93 -4.15
N PHE A 264 -0.88 -4.80 -3.56
CA PHE A 264 0.49 -4.40 -3.28
C PHE A 264 0.63 -4.13 -1.79
N VAL A 265 1.55 -4.84 -1.14
CA VAL A 265 1.82 -4.72 0.29
C VAL A 265 3.26 -4.27 0.51
N ALA A 266 3.48 -3.34 1.43
CA ALA A 266 4.79 -3.07 1.99
C ALA A 266 4.81 -3.54 3.44
N THR A 267 5.82 -4.31 3.81
CA THR A 267 5.92 -4.87 5.17
C THR A 267 7.40 -5.08 5.54
N HIS A 268 7.66 -5.09 6.83
CA HIS A 268 8.94 -5.53 7.40
C HIS A 268 8.76 -6.78 8.29
N SER A 269 7.55 -7.36 8.35
CA SER A 269 7.23 -8.49 9.21
C SER A 269 7.29 -9.82 8.45
N TYR A 270 8.30 -10.64 8.76
CA TYR A 270 8.41 -11.98 8.19
C TYR A 270 7.33 -12.94 8.66
N ALA A 271 6.86 -12.80 9.90
CA ALA A 271 5.71 -13.54 10.39
C ALA A 271 4.47 -13.28 9.52
N PHE A 272 4.23 -12.02 9.14
CA PHE A 272 3.13 -11.66 8.27
C PHE A 272 3.28 -12.23 6.85
N LEU A 273 4.52 -12.29 6.32
CA LEU A 273 4.78 -12.96 5.03
C LEU A 273 4.41 -14.44 5.06
N LYS A 274 4.70 -15.13 6.17
CA LYS A 274 4.28 -16.52 6.35
C LYS A 274 2.77 -16.68 6.38
N GLU A 275 2.05 -15.80 7.07
CA GLU A 275 0.58 -15.80 7.05
C GLU A 275 0.03 -15.60 5.63
N ILE A 276 0.58 -14.65 4.86
CA ILE A 276 0.17 -14.45 3.46
C ILE A 276 0.44 -15.72 2.63
N GLU A 277 1.62 -16.34 2.77
CA GLU A 277 1.94 -17.57 2.04
C GLU A 277 0.98 -18.72 2.40
N PHE A 278 0.67 -18.91 3.69
CA PHE A 278 -0.26 -19.94 4.16
C PHE A 278 -1.68 -19.73 3.62
N HIS A 279 -2.15 -18.49 3.54
CA HIS A 279 -3.46 -18.20 2.97
C HIS A 279 -3.48 -18.28 1.45
N ALA A 280 -2.41 -17.85 0.77
CA ALA A 280 -2.36 -17.84 -0.69
C ALA A 280 -2.34 -19.26 -1.28
N MET A 281 -1.70 -20.25 -0.63
CA MET A 281 -1.58 -21.68 -0.99
C MET A 281 -2.20 -22.07 -2.35
N LYS A 282 -1.51 -21.73 -3.45
CA LYS A 282 -1.86 -22.02 -4.87
C LYS A 282 -3.18 -21.43 -5.40
N SER A 283 -3.95 -20.72 -4.59
CA SER A 283 -5.25 -20.15 -4.97
C SER A 283 -5.13 -18.80 -5.68
N VAL A 284 -4.06 -18.04 -5.39
CA VAL A 284 -3.77 -16.74 -6.00
C VAL A 284 -2.27 -16.61 -6.30
N PRO A 285 -1.88 -16.02 -7.45
CA PRO A 285 -0.48 -15.71 -7.73
C PRO A 285 0.07 -14.73 -6.69
N ILE A 286 1.23 -15.06 -6.12
CA ILE A 286 1.96 -14.22 -5.18
C ILE A 286 3.39 -14.01 -5.65
N ARG A 287 3.94 -12.81 -5.40
CA ARG A 287 5.34 -12.51 -5.59
C ARG A 287 5.87 -11.62 -4.48
N PHE A 288 7.01 -12.00 -3.93
CA PHE A 288 7.76 -11.23 -2.95
C PHE A 288 8.91 -10.51 -3.64
N PHE A 289 9.25 -9.32 -3.15
CA PHE A 289 10.37 -8.51 -3.61
C PHE A 289 11.22 -8.11 -2.40
N SER A 290 12.36 -8.79 -2.21
CA SER A 290 13.30 -8.42 -1.15
C SER A 290 14.13 -7.21 -1.57
N LEU A 291 13.88 -6.08 -0.90
CA LEU A 291 14.55 -4.81 -1.10
C LEU A 291 15.71 -4.64 -0.12
N HIS A 292 16.91 -4.46 -0.65
CA HIS A 292 18.13 -4.39 0.16
C HIS A 292 19.15 -3.42 -0.45
N ARG A 293 20.10 -3.00 0.39
CA ARG A 293 21.33 -2.32 -0.03
C ARG A 293 22.44 -3.34 -0.13
N LYS A 294 23.41 -3.10 -1.00
CA LYS A 294 24.68 -3.82 -1.02
C LYS A 294 25.78 -2.91 -0.48
N PRO A 295 26.79 -3.42 0.24
CA PRO A 295 27.83 -2.59 0.86
C PRO A 295 28.57 -1.67 -0.12
N ASP A 296 28.81 -2.12 -1.35
CA ASP A 296 29.66 -1.45 -2.34
C ASP A 296 28.90 -0.92 -3.56
N GLU A 297 27.57 -0.96 -3.56
CA GLU A 297 26.75 -0.46 -4.68
C GLU A 297 25.72 0.55 -4.18
N ASP A 298 25.62 1.67 -4.89
CA ASP A 298 24.62 2.71 -4.59
C ASP A 298 23.22 2.28 -5.05
N GLY A 299 22.22 2.69 -4.28
CA GLY A 299 20.82 2.41 -4.53
C GLY A 299 20.26 1.18 -3.82
N ILE A 300 19.02 0.86 -4.17
CA ILE A 300 18.27 -0.29 -3.67
C ILE A 300 18.18 -1.35 -4.76
N PHE A 301 18.41 -2.60 -4.37
CA PHE A 301 18.27 -3.78 -5.21
C PHE A 301 17.00 -4.54 -4.82
N SER A 302 16.39 -5.19 -5.80
CA SER A 302 15.22 -6.03 -5.61
C SER A 302 15.52 -7.44 -6.08
N HIS A 303 15.25 -8.43 -5.24
CA HIS A 303 15.28 -9.83 -5.61
C HIS A 303 13.86 -10.41 -5.55
N PRO A 304 13.26 -10.77 -6.70
CA PRO A 304 11.93 -11.36 -6.74
C PRO A 304 11.97 -12.85 -6.32
N SER A 305 10.94 -13.29 -5.61
CA SER A 305 10.70 -14.71 -5.34
C SER A 305 9.20 -15.03 -5.38
N ASP A 306 8.85 -16.25 -5.77
CA ASP A 306 7.46 -16.70 -5.84
C ASP A 306 7.04 -17.52 -4.60
N SER A 307 7.97 -17.77 -3.66
CA SER A 307 7.72 -18.36 -2.34
C SER A 307 8.51 -17.66 -1.24
N TYR A 308 8.05 -17.81 0.00
CA TYR A 308 8.71 -17.26 1.19
C TYR A 308 10.11 -17.84 1.38
N GLU A 309 10.27 -19.15 1.18
CA GLU A 309 11.54 -19.86 1.39
C GLU A 309 12.64 -19.38 0.44
N GLN A 310 12.26 -18.81 -0.70
CA GLN A 310 13.16 -18.26 -1.70
C GLN A 310 13.45 -16.76 -1.50
N ILE A 311 12.89 -16.13 -0.45
CA ILE A 311 13.16 -14.72 -0.16
C ILE A 311 14.63 -14.60 0.27
N SER A 312 15.40 -13.91 -0.55
CA SER A 312 16.81 -13.61 -0.32
C SER A 312 17.15 -12.21 -0.83
N PRO A 313 17.98 -11.41 -0.15
CA PRO A 313 18.46 -11.64 1.22
C PRO A 313 17.30 -11.53 2.22
N ASN A 314 17.46 -12.18 3.38
CA ASN A 314 16.45 -12.21 4.43
C ASN A 314 16.99 -11.59 5.73
N LEU A 315 17.36 -10.31 5.65
CA LEU A 315 18.06 -9.62 6.75
C LEU A 315 17.28 -9.61 8.08
N ILE A 316 15.96 -9.71 8.04
CA ILE A 316 15.15 -9.71 9.26
C ILE A 316 15.02 -11.13 9.81
N ALA A 317 14.87 -12.18 8.99
CA ALA A 317 14.96 -13.54 9.51
C ALA A 317 16.36 -13.83 10.06
N ASP A 318 17.41 -13.31 9.40
CA ASP A 318 18.78 -13.38 9.91
C ASP A 318 18.87 -12.75 11.32
N GLU A 319 18.19 -11.63 11.54
CA GLU A 319 18.12 -10.97 12.86
C GLU A 319 17.29 -11.79 13.88
N TYR A 320 16.18 -12.41 13.48
CA TYR A 320 15.43 -13.31 14.36
C TYR A 320 16.25 -14.56 14.74
N ILE A 321 17.01 -15.12 13.80
CA ILE A 321 17.95 -16.21 14.06
C ILE A 321 19.01 -15.76 15.06
N ARG A 322 19.61 -14.57 14.87
CA ARG A 322 20.58 -13.99 15.81
C ARG A 322 20.00 -13.86 17.22
N ILE A 323 18.76 -13.37 17.35
CA ILE A 323 18.06 -13.23 18.65
C ILE A 323 17.82 -14.61 19.28
N TYR A 324 17.38 -15.59 18.49
CA TYR A 324 17.15 -16.95 18.96
C TYR A 324 18.45 -17.62 19.44
N ASP A 325 19.52 -17.49 18.66
CA ASP A 325 20.85 -18.01 18.99
C ASP A 325 21.40 -17.36 20.28
N GLU A 326 21.18 -16.06 20.46
CA GLU A 326 21.54 -15.34 21.69
C GLU A 326 20.74 -15.85 22.90
N GLY A 327 19.46 -16.14 22.72
CA GLY A 327 18.62 -16.78 23.75
C GLY A 327 19.12 -18.17 24.14
N ILE A 328 19.54 -18.97 23.16
CA ILE A 328 20.18 -20.26 23.39
C ILE A 328 21.50 -20.10 24.14
N ARG A 329 22.38 -19.18 23.71
CA ARG A 329 23.67 -18.94 24.39
C ARG A 329 23.49 -18.60 25.87
N ARG A 330 22.55 -17.71 26.19
CA ARG A 330 22.26 -17.33 27.58
C ARG A 330 21.67 -18.48 28.40
N SER A 331 20.82 -19.31 27.80
CA SER A 331 20.24 -20.47 28.51
C SER A 331 21.23 -21.62 28.72
N LEU A 332 22.26 -21.74 27.86
CA LEU A 332 23.35 -22.70 28.00
C LEU A 332 24.53 -22.21 28.88
N GLY A 333 24.36 -21.09 29.60
CA GLY A 333 25.37 -20.58 30.54
C GLY A 333 26.55 -19.85 29.89
N GLY A 334 26.39 -19.35 28.67
CA GLY A 334 27.36 -18.43 28.06
C GLY A 334 27.38 -17.09 28.80
N LEU A 335 28.59 -16.67 29.22
CA LEU A 335 28.90 -15.38 29.85
C LEU A 335 28.29 -14.18 29.12
#